data_AF-A0A7V4LP67-F1
#
_entry.id   AF-A0A7V4LP67-F1
#
_cell.length_a   1.000
_cell.length_b   1.000
_cell.length_c   1.000
_cell.angle_alpha   90.00
_cell.angle_beta   90.00
_cell.angle_gamma   90.00
#
_symmetry.space_group_name_H-M   'P 1'
#
loop_
_entity.id
_entity.type
_entity.pdbx_description
1 polymer ?
#
loop_
_entity_poly.entity_id
_entity_poly.type
_entity_poly.pdbx_seq_one_letter_code
_entity_poly.pdbx_strand_id
1 'polypeptide(L)' 'MKSDLYTDVLPENQLSLLKMLAEQEFIRNFYLAGGTALALQLAHRRSLDFDFFTDTDFNTNTLVLELNE' A
#
# COMPACT_ATOMS: atom_id res chain seq x y z
N MET A 1 -5.01 -17.76 -12.37
CA MET A 1 -5.74 -16.56 -12.77
C MET A 1 -4.88 -15.37 -12.35
N LYS A 2 -4.29 -14.63 -13.30
CA LYS A 2 -3.68 -13.34 -12.96
C LYS A 2 -4.84 -12.41 -12.66
N SER A 3 -5.11 -12.10 -11.39
CA SER A 3 -6.03 -11.02 -11.06
C SER A 3 -5.22 -9.73 -11.22
N ASP A 4 -5.38 -9.07 -12.36
CA ASP A 4 -4.86 -7.72 -12.51
C ASP A 4 -5.62 -6.83 -11.51
N LEU A 5 -4.89 -6.02 -10.74
CA LEU A 5 -5.48 -5.10 -9.76
C LEU A 5 -6.11 -3.91 -10.49
N TYR A 6 -7.28 -3.46 -10.01
CA TYR A 6 -7.99 -2.29 -10.51
C TYR A 6 -7.38 -1.00 -9.95
N THR A 7 -6.34 -0.48 -10.58
CA THR A 7 -5.63 0.72 -10.08
C THR A 7 -6.42 2.03 -10.22
N ASP A 8 -7.45 2.06 -11.07
CA ASP A 8 -8.31 3.24 -11.29
C ASP A 8 -9.17 3.60 -10.06
N VAL A 9 -9.19 2.73 -9.05
CA VAL A 9 -9.80 3.01 -7.73
C VAL A 9 -8.98 4.01 -6.90
N LEU A 10 -7.70 4.19 -7.24
CA LEU A 10 -6.80 5.15 -6.61
C LEU A 10 -6.76 6.43 -7.45
N PRO A 11 -6.87 7.62 -6.84
CA PRO A 11 -6.48 8.86 -7.51
C PRO A 11 -5.03 8.81 -7.99
N GLU A 12 -4.72 9.61 -9.01
CA GLU A 12 -3.41 9.61 -9.67
C GLU A 12 -2.23 9.85 -8.72
N ASN A 13 -2.38 10.80 -7.80
CA ASN A 13 -1.36 11.10 -6.78
C ASN A 13 -1.17 9.92 -5.81
N GLN A 14 -2.25 9.24 -5.43
CA GLN A 14 -2.17 8.07 -4.55
C GLN A 14 -1.55 6.86 -5.25
N LEU A 15 -1.86 6.64 -6.53
CA LEU A 15 -1.21 5.60 -7.33
C LEU A 15 0.29 5.89 -7.49
N SER A 16 0.66 7.15 -7.66
CA SER A 16 2.07 7.56 -7.74
C SER A 16 2.79 7.32 -6.42
N LEU A 17 2.16 7.67 -5.29
CA LEU A 17 2.67 7.37 -3.95
C LEU A 17 2.83 5.85 -3.72
N LEU A 18 1.87 5.03 -4.14
CA LEU A 18 1.96 3.57 -4.03
C LEU A 18 3.18 3.02 -4.77
N LYS A 19 3.47 3.55 -5.97
CA LYS A 19 4.65 3.15 -6.74
C LYS A 19 5.93 3.56 -6.04
N MET A 20 6.00 4.78 -5.51
CA MET A 20 7.15 5.25 -4.72
C MET A 20 7.38 4.39 -3.47
N LEU A 21 6.30 4.04 -2.75
CA LEU A 21 6.37 3.16 -1.59
C LEU A 21 6.84 1.76 -1.98
N ALA A 22 6.38 1.22 -3.11
CA ALA A 22 6.77 -0.10 -3.62
C ALA A 22 8.27 -0.21 -3.96
N GLU A 23 8.97 0.91 -4.15
CA GLU A 23 10.40 0.96 -4.40
C GLU A 23 11.24 0.97 -3.11
N GLN A 24 10.63 1.23 -1.94
CA GLN A 24 11.32 1.28 -0.67
C GLN A 24 11.68 -0.13 -0.17
N GLU A 25 12.85 -0.29 0.46
CA GLU A 25 13.25 -1.61 0.97
C GLU A 25 12.40 -2.08 2.15
N PHE A 26 12.04 -1.16 3.05
CA PHE A 26 11.28 -1.49 4.25
C PHE A 26 9.89 -2.07 3.94
N ILE A 27 9.27 -1.68 2.82
CA ILE A 27 7.91 -2.10 2.47
C ILE A 27 7.83 -3.59 2.13
N ARG A 28 8.95 -4.25 1.80
CA ARG A 28 8.97 -5.64 1.32
C ARG A 28 8.37 -6.63 2.30
N ASN A 29 8.42 -6.33 3.59
CA ASN A 29 7.85 -7.16 4.65
C ASN A 29 6.39 -6.81 4.98
N PHE A 30 5.81 -5.83 4.29
CA PHE A 30 4.45 -5.39 4.49
C PHE A 30 3.56 -5.80 3.32
N TYR A 31 2.28 -5.98 3.61
CA TYR A 31 1.23 -6.17 2.62
C TYR A 31 0.13 -5.15 2.85
N LEU A 32 -0.48 -4.71 1.76
CA LEU A 32 -1.65 -3.83 1.81
C LEU A 32 -2.87 -4.67 2.19
N ALA A 33 -3.62 -4.22 3.20
CA ALA A 33 -4.86 -4.84 3.63
C ALA A 33 -5.99 -3.81 3.71
N GLY A 34 -7.08 -4.19 4.37
CA GLY A 34 -8.21 -3.30 4.62
C GLY A 34 -8.98 -2.91 3.37
N GLY A 35 -9.59 -1.73 3.43
CA GLY A 35 -10.53 -1.27 2.41
C GLY A 35 -9.89 -1.04 1.05
N THR A 36 -8.63 -0.59 1.03
CA THR A 36 -7.92 -0.27 -0.22
C THR A 36 -7.43 -1.51 -0.93
N ALA A 37 -6.95 -2.52 -0.21
CA ALA A 37 -6.65 -3.83 -0.81
C ALA A 37 -7.88 -4.46 -1.47
N LEU A 38 -9.03 -4.41 -0.78
CA LEU A 38 -10.29 -4.92 -1.34
C LEU A 38 -10.78 -4.09 -2.55
N ALA A 39 -10.57 -2.76 -2.52
CA ALA A 39 -10.91 -1.89 -3.64
C ALA A 39 -10.09 -2.25 -4.90
N LEU A 40 -8.79 -2.47 -4.75
CA LEU A 40 -7.90 -2.90 -5.83
C LEU A 40 -8.29 -4.27 -6.40
N GLN A 41 -8.90 -5.15 -5.60
CA GLN A 41 -9.33 -6.47 -6.07
C GLN A 41 -10.69 -6.47 -6.77
N LEU A 42 -11.63 -5.60 -6.34
CA LEU A 42 -13.03 -5.66 -6.76
C LEU A 42 -13.52 -4.46 -7.58
N ALA A 43 -12.73 -3.40 -7.70
CA ALA A 43 -13.16 -2.11 -8.29
C ALA A 43 -14.43 -1.50 -7.66
N HIS A 44 -14.80 -1.91 -6.45
CA HIS A 44 -16.14 -1.65 -5.89
C HIS A 44 -16.36 -0.20 -5.44
N ARG A 45 -15.28 0.56 -5.22
CA ARG A 45 -15.30 1.99 -4.86
C ARG A 45 -13.92 2.60 -5.03
N ARG A 46 -13.84 3.94 -4.97
CA ARG A 46 -12.58 4.64 -4.70
C ARG A 46 -12.17 4.48 -3.23
N SER A 47 -10.86 4.45 -2.98
CA SER A 47 -10.30 4.41 -1.63
C SER A 47 -9.10 5.35 -1.55
N LEU A 48 -8.90 6.02 -0.40
CA LEU A 48 -7.96 7.13 -0.25
C LEU A 48 -6.88 6.91 0.82
N ASP A 49 -6.94 5.78 1.52
CA ASP A 49 -6.03 5.45 2.62
C ASP A 49 -5.19 4.21 2.26
N PHE A 50 -4.02 4.03 2.88
CA PHE A 50 -3.27 2.78 2.80
C PHE A 50 -3.11 2.17 4.18
N ASP A 51 -3.64 0.96 4.35
CA ASP A 51 -3.44 0.18 5.57
C ASP A 51 -2.44 -0.94 5.29
N PHE A 52 -1.18 -0.73 5.68
CA PHE A 52 -0.14 -1.74 5.58
C PHE A 52 0.00 -2.53 6.87
N PHE A 53 0.15 -3.85 6.74
CA PHE A 53 0.34 -4.78 7.84
C PHE A 53 1.53 -5.69 7.55
N THR A 54 2.11 -6.24 8.60
CA THR A 54 3.15 -7.27 8.52
C THR A 54 2.88 -8.31 9.60
N ASP A 55 3.27 -9.56 9.35
CA ASP A 55 3.26 -10.64 10.33
C ASP A 55 4.61 -10.76 11.09
N THR A 56 5.55 -9.87 10.79
CA THR A 56 6.86 -9.79 11.44
C THR A 56 6.95 -8.62 12.40
N ASP A 57 7.69 -8.78 13.50
CA ASP A 57 7.97 -7.66 14.40
C ASP A 57 8.81 -6.60 13.70
N PHE A 58 8.50 -5.33 13.94
CA PHE A 58 9.24 -4.19 13.41
C PHE A 58 9.39 -3.09 14.46
N ASN A 59 10.38 -2.21 14.27
CA ASN A 59 10.60 -1.08 15.15
C ASN A 59 9.90 0.17 14.59
N THR A 60 8.90 0.67 15.32
CA THR A 60 8.14 1.87 14.90
C THR A 60 9.04 3.11 14.73
N ASN A 61 10.06 3.30 15.57
CA ASN A 61 10.93 4.48 15.47
C ASN A 61 11.78 4.44 14.19
N THR A 62 12.29 3.27 13.82
CA THR A 62 13.04 3.09 12.56
C THR A 62 12.14 3.38 11.36
N LEU A 63 10.93 2.81 11.35
CA LEU A 63 9.98 3.01 10.25
C LEU A 63 9.56 4.47 10.09
N VAL A 64 9.37 5.19 11.21
CA VAL A 64 9.05 6.63 11.15
C VAL A 64 10.20 7.44 10.55
N LEU A 65 11.46 7.05 10.75
CA LEU A 65 12.59 7.72 10.11
C LEU A 65 12.60 7.45 8.60
N GLU A 66 12.44 6.20 8.18
CA GLU A 66 12.40 5.80 6.76
C GLU A 66 11.24 6.46 5.99
N LEU A 67 10.12 6.73 6.64
CA LEU A 67 8.98 7.43 6.02
C LEU A 67 9.16 8.94 5.89
N ASN A 68 10.10 9.54 6.62
CA ASN A 68 10.37 10.98 6.59
C ASN A 68 11.57 11.36 5.70
N GLU A 69 12.26 10.37 5.14
CA GLU A 69 13.32 10.55 4.13
C GLU A 69 12.74 10.75 2.72
#